data_AF-A0A6A6AWM8-F1
#
_entry.id   AF-A0A6A6AWM8-F1
#
_cell.length_a   1.000
_cell.length_b   1.000
_cell.length_c   1.000
_cell.angle_alpha   90.00
_cell.angle_beta   90.00
_cell.angle_gamma   90.00
#
_symmetry.space_group_name_H-M   'P 1'
#
loop_
_entity.id
_entity.type
_entity.pdbx_description
1 polymer ?
#
loop_
_entity_poly.entity_id
_entity_poly.type
_entity_poly.pdbx_seq_one_letter_code
_entity_poly.pdbx_strand_id
1 'polypeptide(L)'
;VQDFIAISPDFAGTALADANCLAMPCPPAVLQQETTAAFIRTLRAHGGTSALVPTTTVYSGLLDEVVQPQQGAGASAILTSASNNEVQAVCAGRGLGGGFYGHAGVLAHPVAYALVVDALGHEGPGRAERLDLDALCKWVAAEGLGLDDVLATAGLIPLAAARQLVFPDKRVAEPEVVAYA
;
A
#
# COMPACT_ATOMS: atom_id res chain seq x y z
N VAL A 1 15.73 2.95 12.40
CA VAL A 1 15.34 2.70 10.99
C VAL A 1 15.71 3.95 10.21
N GLN A 2 16.48 3.83 9.13
CA GLN A 2 16.90 4.97 8.32
C GLN A 2 15.84 5.32 7.27
N ASP A 3 15.22 4.30 6.67
CA ASP A 3 14.14 4.45 5.69
C ASP A 3 12.99 3.49 5.97
N PHE A 4 11.77 3.97 5.81
CA PHE A 4 10.57 3.14 5.75
C PHE A 4 9.88 3.33 4.40
N ILE A 5 10.06 2.36 3.50
CA ILE A 5 9.48 2.39 2.16
C ILE A 5 8.29 1.43 2.12
N ALA A 6 7.09 1.98 2.07
CA ALA A 6 5.84 1.24 2.18
C ALA A 6 5.14 1.17 0.82
N ILE A 7 4.94 -0.04 0.30
CA ILE A 7 4.27 -0.30 -0.98
C ILE A 7 2.84 -0.76 -0.71
N SER A 8 1.88 -0.03 -1.28
CA SER A 8 0.44 -0.20 -1.07
C SER A 8 0.01 -0.29 0.41
N PRO A 9 0.48 0.60 1.31
CA PRO A 9 0.14 0.51 2.72
C PRO A 9 -1.31 0.96 3.01
N ASP A 10 -1.86 0.44 4.10
CA ASP A 10 -3.21 0.70 4.59
C ASP A 10 -3.19 1.31 6.01
N PHE A 11 -2.46 2.42 6.21
CA PHE A 11 -2.33 3.08 7.52
C PHE A 11 -3.64 3.60 8.12
N ALA A 12 -4.71 3.66 7.33
CA ALA A 12 -6.07 3.96 7.79
C ALA A 12 -7.03 2.76 7.67
N GLY A 13 -6.51 1.56 7.41
CA GLY A 13 -7.30 0.37 7.11
C GLY A 13 -7.94 0.42 5.71
N THR A 14 -8.93 -0.43 5.49
CA THR A 14 -9.66 -0.55 4.21
C THR A 14 -11.14 -0.81 4.42
N ALA A 15 -11.98 -0.07 3.69
CA ALA A 15 -13.44 -0.24 3.69
C ALA A 15 -13.87 -1.57 3.08
N LEU A 16 -12.99 -2.22 2.31
CA LEU A 16 -13.25 -3.55 1.75
C LEU A 16 -13.20 -4.63 2.84
N ALA A 17 -12.36 -4.47 3.87
CA ALA A 17 -12.38 -5.34 5.04
C ALA A 17 -13.68 -5.16 5.84
N ASP A 18 -14.12 -3.91 6.05
CA ASP A 18 -15.39 -3.61 6.73
C ASP A 18 -16.56 -4.37 6.09
N ALA A 19 -16.63 -4.37 4.76
CA ALA A 19 -17.69 -5.06 4.01
C ALA A 19 -17.57 -6.59 4.08
N ASN A 20 -16.36 -7.13 3.93
CA ASN A 20 -16.12 -8.57 3.90
C ASN A 20 -16.37 -9.21 5.27
N CYS A 21 -15.88 -8.59 6.33
CA CYS A 21 -15.91 -9.15 7.68
C CYS A 21 -17.25 -8.92 8.39
N LEU A 22 -18.07 -7.98 7.90
CA LEU A 22 -19.50 -7.91 8.24
C LEU A 22 -20.28 -9.13 7.74
N ALA A 23 -19.92 -9.67 6.56
CA ALA A 23 -20.64 -10.76 5.93
C ALA A 23 -20.25 -12.15 6.46
N MET A 24 -19.01 -12.31 6.95
CA MET A 24 -18.50 -13.60 7.43
C MET A 24 -17.35 -13.44 8.43
N PRO A 25 -17.11 -14.42 9.32
CA PRO A 25 -15.93 -14.41 10.19
C PRO A 25 -14.64 -14.26 9.40
N CYS A 26 -13.72 -13.45 9.90
CA CYS A 26 -12.45 -13.09 9.25
C CYS A 26 -11.24 -13.46 10.11
N PRO A 27 -10.04 -13.64 9.52
CA PRO A 27 -8.80 -13.71 10.27
C PRO A 27 -8.61 -12.44 11.13
N PRO A 28 -8.02 -12.54 12.34
CA PRO A 28 -7.79 -11.41 13.23
C PRO A 28 -7.11 -10.20 12.58
N ALA A 29 -6.09 -10.43 11.75
CA ALA A 29 -5.37 -9.36 11.06
C ALA A 29 -6.26 -8.61 10.05
N VAL A 30 -7.22 -9.29 9.40
CA VAL A 30 -8.14 -8.63 8.45
C VAL A 30 -9.10 -7.73 9.22
N LEU A 31 -9.61 -8.19 10.36
CA LEU A 31 -10.44 -7.38 11.26
C LEU A 31 -9.67 -6.15 11.78
N GLN A 32 -8.39 -6.30 12.12
CA GLN A 32 -7.55 -5.18 12.55
C GLN A 32 -7.22 -4.19 11.42
N GLN A 33 -7.47 -4.53 10.16
CA GLN A 33 -7.30 -3.63 9.00
C GLN A 33 -8.64 -2.99 8.56
N GLU A 34 -9.74 -3.22 9.28
CA GLU A 34 -10.98 -2.47 9.10
C GLU A 34 -10.75 -0.97 9.38
N THR A 35 -11.43 -0.08 8.65
CA THR A 35 -11.33 1.37 8.89
C THR A 35 -11.85 1.76 10.28
N THR A 36 -12.69 0.88 10.83
CA THR A 36 -13.29 1.02 12.16
C THR A 36 -12.63 0.12 13.21
N ALA A 37 -11.48 -0.49 12.93
CA ALA A 37 -10.73 -1.26 13.92
C ALA A 37 -10.24 -0.38 15.08
N ALA A 38 -10.35 -0.87 16.31
CA ALA A 38 -9.69 -0.35 17.50
C ALA A 38 -8.18 -0.33 17.32
N PHE A 39 -7.60 -1.31 16.63
CA PHE A 39 -6.18 -1.27 16.23
C PHE A 39 -5.84 0.00 15.43
N ILE A 40 -6.52 0.24 14.30
CA ILE A 40 -6.29 1.42 13.45
C ILE A 40 -6.54 2.71 14.21
N ARG A 41 -7.64 2.80 14.98
CA ARG A 41 -7.93 3.98 15.80
C ARG A 41 -6.84 4.27 16.82
N THR A 42 -6.35 3.24 17.52
CA THR A 42 -5.32 3.38 18.54
C THR A 42 -3.99 3.83 17.92
N LEU A 43 -3.56 3.17 16.85
CA LEU A 43 -2.35 3.54 16.10
C LEU A 43 -2.40 5.01 15.67
N ARG A 44 -3.52 5.43 15.06
CA ARG A 44 -3.69 6.79 14.54
C ARG A 44 -3.80 7.84 15.65
N ALA A 45 -4.43 7.51 16.78
CA ALA A 45 -4.54 8.40 17.93
C ALA A 45 -3.19 8.67 18.59
N HIS A 46 -2.27 7.69 18.56
CA HIS A 46 -0.95 7.78 19.17
C HIS A 46 0.17 8.12 18.17
N GLY A 47 -0.11 9.04 17.25
CA GLY A 47 0.90 9.60 16.33
C GLY A 47 1.09 8.82 15.02
N GLY A 48 0.38 7.71 14.82
CA GLY A 48 0.44 6.90 13.60
C GLY A 48 -0.15 7.56 12.34
N THR A 49 -0.53 8.84 12.39
CA THR A 49 -0.91 9.65 11.22
C THR A 49 0.25 10.47 10.66
N SER A 50 1.42 10.42 11.30
CA SER A 50 2.66 11.07 10.86
C SER A 50 3.79 10.06 10.77
N ALA A 51 4.67 10.27 9.79
CA ALA A 51 5.88 9.47 9.65
C ALA A 51 6.83 9.70 10.84
N LEU A 52 7.28 8.62 11.47
CA LEU A 52 8.23 8.66 12.61
C LEU A 52 9.70 8.68 12.16
N VAL A 53 9.96 8.25 10.94
CA VAL A 53 11.26 8.20 10.27
C VAL A 53 11.07 8.66 8.82
N PRO A 54 12.14 8.87 8.03
CA PRO A 54 11.98 9.07 6.59
C PRO A 54 11.12 7.98 5.97
N THR A 55 9.94 8.38 5.47
CA THR A 55 8.93 7.44 4.95
C THR A 55 8.55 7.79 3.52
N THR A 56 8.58 6.79 2.65
CA THR A 56 8.08 6.85 1.27
C THR A 56 6.92 5.89 1.14
N THR A 57 5.75 6.41 0.81
CA THR A 57 4.58 5.59 0.51
C THR A 57 4.38 5.59 -1.01
N VAL A 58 4.17 4.41 -1.59
CA VAL A 58 3.88 4.26 -3.02
C VAL A 58 2.64 3.39 -3.15
N TYR A 59 1.62 3.88 -3.84
CA TYR A 59 0.32 3.21 -3.90
C TYR A 59 -0.40 3.47 -5.21
N SER A 60 -1.40 2.63 -5.50
CA SER A 60 -2.31 2.80 -6.63
C SER A 60 -3.64 3.34 -6.13
N GLY A 61 -4.23 4.27 -6.89
CA GLY A 61 -5.47 4.95 -6.53
C GLY A 61 -6.72 4.07 -6.59
N LEU A 62 -7.58 4.30 -7.59
CA LEU A 62 -8.87 3.59 -7.73
C LEU A 62 -8.73 2.07 -7.88
N LEU A 63 -7.55 1.64 -8.31
CA LEU A 63 -7.33 0.32 -8.88
C LEU A 63 -6.71 -0.65 -7.88
N ASP A 64 -6.33 -0.18 -6.69
CA ASP A 64 -6.01 -1.06 -5.57
C ASP A 64 -7.29 -1.80 -5.13
N GLU A 65 -7.34 -3.10 -5.45
CA GLU A 65 -8.49 -3.97 -5.20
C GLU A 65 -8.56 -4.54 -3.78
N VAL A 66 -7.61 -4.18 -2.90
CA VAL A 66 -7.52 -4.66 -1.51
C VAL A 66 -7.72 -3.51 -0.53
N VAL A 67 -7.18 -2.34 -0.84
CA VAL A 67 -7.20 -1.16 0.03
C VAL A 67 -8.01 -0.05 -0.63
N GLN A 68 -9.12 0.34 0.00
CA GLN A 68 -9.86 1.54 -0.38
C GLN A 68 -10.37 2.29 0.86
N PRO A 69 -10.44 3.63 0.84
CA PRO A 69 -10.04 4.51 -0.27
C PRO A 69 -8.51 4.61 -0.42
N GLN A 70 -8.04 4.69 -1.67
CA GLN A 70 -6.63 4.95 -2.00
C GLN A 70 -6.42 6.18 -2.90
N GLN A 71 -7.41 7.06 -3.03
CA GLN A 71 -7.31 8.29 -3.83
C GLN A 71 -7.53 9.55 -3.01
N GLY A 72 -6.92 10.63 -3.47
CA GLY A 72 -7.12 11.97 -2.90
C GLY A 72 -6.64 12.07 -1.45
N ALA A 73 -7.08 13.12 -0.76
CA ALA A 73 -6.62 13.41 0.61
C ALA A 73 -7.03 12.35 1.65
N GLY A 74 -7.97 11.46 1.30
CA GLY A 74 -8.45 10.38 2.17
C GLY A 74 -7.77 9.04 1.92
N ALA A 75 -6.78 8.94 1.03
CA ALA A 75 -6.09 7.68 0.74
C ALA A 75 -5.46 7.07 2.01
N SER A 76 -5.71 5.78 2.22
CA SER A 76 -5.24 5.05 3.40
C SER A 76 -3.71 5.03 3.55
N ALA A 77 -3.00 5.07 2.42
CA ALA A 77 -1.56 5.11 2.36
C ALA A 77 -0.92 6.43 2.82
N ILE A 78 -1.69 7.50 3.04
CA ILE A 78 -1.14 8.82 3.37
C ILE A 78 -0.69 8.91 4.82
N LEU A 79 0.55 9.36 5.01
CA LEU A 79 1.06 9.86 6.29
C LEU A 79 1.52 11.31 6.14
N THR A 80 1.30 12.12 7.17
CA THR A 80 1.95 13.44 7.25
C THR A 80 3.46 13.28 7.41
N SER A 81 4.25 14.24 6.92
CA SER A 81 5.73 14.19 6.94
C SER A 81 6.37 13.05 6.10
N ALA A 82 5.58 12.33 5.31
CA ALA A 82 6.06 11.34 4.34
C ALA A 82 6.11 11.91 2.91
N SER A 83 6.86 11.24 2.04
CA SER A 83 6.69 11.36 0.59
C SER A 83 5.57 10.40 0.15
N ASN A 84 4.41 10.92 -0.23
CA ASN A 84 3.24 10.11 -0.59
C ASN A 84 3.05 10.08 -2.12
N ASN A 85 3.14 8.90 -2.73
CA ASN A 85 3.27 8.75 -4.18
C ASN A 85 2.15 7.85 -4.73
N GLU A 86 1.05 8.46 -5.15
CA GLU A 86 0.03 7.78 -5.96
C GLU A 86 0.56 7.62 -7.40
N VAL A 87 0.73 6.40 -7.90
CA VAL A 87 1.40 6.16 -9.19
C VAL A 87 0.66 6.80 -10.37
N GLN A 88 -0.68 6.86 -10.33
CA GLN A 88 -1.48 7.56 -11.34
C GLN A 88 -1.25 9.07 -11.34
N ALA A 89 -1.06 9.67 -10.18
CA ALA A 89 -0.75 11.10 -10.06
C ALA A 89 0.69 11.40 -10.48
N VAL A 90 1.65 10.59 -10.05
CA VAL A 90 3.08 10.77 -10.39
C VAL A 90 3.32 10.58 -11.89
N CYS A 91 2.65 9.62 -12.52
CA CYS A 91 2.76 9.37 -13.97
C CYS A 91 1.67 10.03 -14.82
N ALA A 92 0.92 11.00 -14.29
CA ALA A 92 -0.17 11.65 -15.00
C ALA A 92 0.29 12.24 -16.34
N GLY A 93 -0.26 11.71 -17.45
CA GLY A 93 0.06 12.16 -18.81
C GLY A 93 1.43 11.72 -19.36
N ARG A 94 2.17 10.86 -18.65
CA ARG A 94 3.56 10.47 -18.99
C ARG A 94 3.72 9.06 -19.57
N GLY A 95 2.62 8.33 -19.77
CA GLY A 95 2.64 7.01 -20.41
C GLY A 95 1.86 5.95 -19.63
N LEU A 96 2.28 4.69 -19.77
CA LEU A 96 1.59 3.52 -19.22
C LEU A 96 1.79 3.33 -17.71
N GLY A 97 2.79 3.99 -17.11
CA GLY A 97 3.02 4.04 -15.66
C GLY A 97 1.85 4.67 -14.91
N GLY A 98 1.07 5.55 -15.54
CA GLY A 98 -0.18 6.07 -14.95
C GLY A 98 -1.39 5.14 -15.14
N GLY A 99 -1.17 3.92 -15.65
CA GLY A 99 -2.20 2.99 -16.06
C GLY A 99 -2.77 2.14 -14.93
N PHE A 100 -3.12 0.90 -15.28
CA PHE A 100 -3.82 -0.01 -14.38
C PHE A 100 -2.86 -0.81 -13.52
N TYR A 101 -2.86 -0.55 -12.20
CA TYR A 101 -2.09 -1.29 -11.22
C TYR A 101 -2.99 -1.69 -10.06
N GLY A 102 -3.11 -3.00 -9.83
CA GLY A 102 -3.71 -3.55 -8.63
C GLY A 102 -2.80 -3.39 -7.40
N HIS A 103 -3.28 -3.84 -6.25
CA HIS A 103 -2.59 -3.78 -4.96
C HIS A 103 -1.17 -4.36 -5.04
N ALA A 104 -1.03 -5.60 -5.52
CA ALA A 104 0.26 -6.25 -5.71
C ALA A 104 1.02 -5.68 -6.92
N GLY A 105 0.33 -5.12 -7.91
CA GLY A 105 0.94 -4.58 -9.12
C GLY A 105 1.92 -3.43 -8.86
N VAL A 106 1.72 -2.69 -7.77
CA VAL A 106 2.64 -1.60 -7.36
C VAL A 106 4.04 -2.13 -7.05
N LEU A 107 4.19 -3.40 -6.62
CA LEU A 107 5.51 -4.02 -6.38
C LEU A 107 6.36 -4.12 -7.66
N ALA A 108 5.73 -4.23 -8.82
CA ALA A 108 6.42 -4.29 -10.10
C ALA A 108 6.54 -2.91 -10.78
N HIS A 109 5.95 -1.85 -10.20
CA HIS A 109 5.81 -0.56 -10.85
C HIS A 109 7.17 0.16 -11.05
N PRO A 110 7.47 0.73 -12.23
CA PRO A 110 8.78 1.34 -12.52
C PRO A 110 9.13 2.50 -11.59
N VAL A 111 8.18 3.38 -11.30
CA VAL A 111 8.38 4.48 -10.33
C VAL A 111 8.48 3.98 -8.90
N ALA A 112 7.81 2.87 -8.54
CA ALA A 112 7.93 2.34 -7.17
C ALA A 112 9.36 1.85 -6.92
N TYR A 113 9.91 1.08 -7.87
CA TYR A 113 11.31 0.67 -7.84
C TYR A 113 12.27 1.86 -7.80
N ALA A 114 12.06 2.86 -8.66
CA ALA A 114 12.91 4.05 -8.68
C ALA A 114 12.85 4.86 -7.37
N LEU A 115 11.68 4.98 -6.74
CA LEU A 115 11.52 5.61 -5.43
C LEU A 115 12.21 4.83 -4.31
N VAL A 116 12.19 3.48 -4.38
CA VAL A 116 12.95 2.63 -3.45
C VAL A 116 14.45 2.89 -3.58
N VAL A 117 14.98 2.86 -4.80
CA VAL A 117 16.40 3.12 -5.08
C VAL A 117 16.79 4.54 -4.64
N ASP A 118 15.94 5.51 -4.92
CA ASP A 118 16.17 6.92 -4.57
C ASP A 118 16.13 7.16 -3.06
N ALA A 119 15.22 6.53 -2.32
CA ALA A 119 15.19 6.59 -0.85
C ALA A 119 16.48 6.02 -0.25
N LEU A 120 16.89 4.83 -0.67
CA LEU A 120 18.10 4.17 -0.16
C LEU A 120 19.40 4.88 -0.54
N GLY A 121 19.38 5.68 -1.60
CA GLY A 121 20.54 6.41 -2.11
C GLY A 121 20.72 7.82 -1.55
N HIS A 122 19.77 8.34 -0.76
CA HIS A 122 19.76 9.73 -0.32
C HIS A 122 19.35 9.88 1.15
N GLU A 123 19.63 11.05 1.74
CA GLU A 123 19.04 11.40 3.02
C GLU A 123 17.56 11.76 2.86
N GLY A 124 16.72 11.20 3.74
CA GLY A 124 15.28 11.43 3.73
C GLY A 124 14.54 10.50 2.75
N PRO A 125 13.21 10.66 2.63
CA PRO A 125 12.41 9.75 1.83
C PRO A 125 12.74 9.88 0.34
N GLY A 126 12.42 8.83 -0.42
CA GLY A 126 12.39 8.85 -1.88
C GLY A 126 11.44 9.93 -2.42
N ARG A 127 11.88 10.69 -3.42
CA ARG A 127 11.20 11.87 -3.96
C ARG A 127 11.06 11.77 -5.47
N ALA A 128 9.82 11.86 -5.96
CA ALA A 128 9.52 11.78 -7.38
C ALA A 128 10.23 12.89 -8.18
N GLU A 129 10.50 14.04 -7.57
CA GLU A 129 11.18 15.17 -8.21
C GLU A 129 12.67 14.88 -8.54
N ARG A 130 13.26 13.84 -7.95
CA ARG A 130 14.64 13.39 -8.25
C ARG A 130 14.70 12.38 -9.40
N LEU A 131 13.56 11.94 -9.92
CA LEU A 131 13.47 10.85 -10.89
C LEU A 131 13.22 11.36 -12.32
N ASP A 132 13.73 10.65 -13.32
CA ASP A 132 13.35 10.84 -14.72
C ASP A 132 11.99 10.17 -15.00
N LEU A 133 10.91 10.87 -14.64
CA LEU A 133 9.55 10.37 -14.78
C LEU A 133 9.13 10.15 -16.24
N ASP A 134 9.69 10.91 -17.20
CA ASP A 134 9.36 10.74 -18.62
C ASP A 134 9.98 9.47 -19.21
N ALA A 135 11.11 9.01 -18.67
CA ALA A 135 11.67 7.70 -19.00
C ALA A 135 10.93 6.56 -18.28
N LEU A 136 10.68 6.70 -16.98
CA LEU A 136 10.11 5.64 -16.15
C LEU A 136 8.64 5.36 -16.47
N CYS A 137 7.81 6.41 -16.60
CA CYS A 137 6.37 6.27 -16.77
C CYS A 137 5.95 5.74 -18.16
N LYS A 138 6.89 5.53 -19.08
CA LYS A 138 6.60 4.87 -20.37
C LYS A 138 6.42 3.36 -20.23
N TRP A 139 6.98 2.77 -19.18
CA TRP A 139 7.00 1.33 -18.97
C TRP A 139 5.88 0.87 -18.03
N VAL A 140 5.53 -0.41 -18.15
CA VAL A 140 4.51 -1.06 -17.31
C VAL A 140 5.11 -1.84 -16.12
N ALA A 141 6.42 -2.02 -16.13
CA ALA A 141 7.17 -2.72 -15.09
C ALA A 141 8.55 -2.07 -14.93
N ALA A 142 9.15 -2.24 -13.74
CA ALA A 142 10.50 -1.81 -13.45
C ALA A 142 11.54 -2.52 -14.33
N GLU A 143 12.68 -1.86 -14.54
CA GLU A 143 13.80 -2.45 -15.27
C GLU A 143 14.25 -3.77 -14.59
N GLY A 144 14.50 -4.78 -15.40
CA GLY A 144 14.88 -6.11 -14.92
C GLY A 144 13.71 -7.03 -14.58
N LEU A 145 12.47 -6.53 -14.55
CA LEU A 145 11.27 -7.35 -14.39
C LEU A 145 10.65 -7.69 -15.75
N GLY A 146 10.37 -8.96 -15.97
CA GLY A 146 9.70 -9.48 -17.15
C GLY A 146 8.22 -9.76 -16.93
N LEU A 147 7.59 -10.34 -17.95
CA LEU A 147 6.19 -10.78 -17.88
C LEU A 147 5.96 -11.79 -16.75
N ASP A 148 6.88 -12.73 -16.57
CA ASP A 148 6.77 -13.77 -15.55
C ASP A 148 6.76 -13.17 -14.13
N ASP A 149 7.57 -12.14 -13.88
CA ASP A 149 7.59 -11.44 -12.58
C ASP A 149 6.28 -10.71 -12.31
N VAL A 150 5.74 -10.02 -13.33
CA VAL A 150 4.45 -9.32 -13.24
C VAL A 150 3.31 -10.31 -12.98
N LEU A 151 3.28 -11.44 -13.71
CA LEU A 151 2.26 -12.47 -13.53
C LEU A 151 2.38 -13.18 -12.19
N ALA A 152 3.59 -13.51 -11.75
CA ALA A 152 3.83 -14.12 -10.45
C ALA A 152 3.39 -13.18 -9.31
N THR A 153 3.69 -11.89 -9.43
CA THR A 153 3.31 -10.86 -8.45
C THR A 153 1.79 -10.71 -8.39
N ALA A 154 1.11 -10.59 -9.53
CA ALA A 154 -0.36 -10.54 -9.59
C ALA A 154 -0.99 -11.82 -9.04
N GLY A 155 -0.37 -12.97 -9.29
CA GLY A 155 -0.78 -14.28 -8.77
C GLY A 155 -0.75 -14.41 -7.24
N LEU A 156 -0.09 -13.50 -6.52
CA LEU A 156 -0.09 -13.48 -5.06
C LEU A 156 -1.46 -13.12 -4.47
N ILE A 157 -2.28 -12.31 -5.18
CA ILE A 157 -3.61 -11.91 -4.71
C ILE A 157 -4.57 -13.10 -4.54
N PRO A 158 -4.81 -13.94 -5.57
CA PRO A 158 -5.67 -15.12 -5.40
C PRO A 158 -5.10 -16.14 -4.40
N LEU A 159 -3.76 -16.26 -4.29
CA LEU A 159 -3.14 -17.10 -3.28
C LEU A 159 -3.37 -16.57 -1.86
N ALA A 160 -3.28 -15.26 -1.65
CA ALA A 160 -3.60 -14.61 -0.38
C ALA A 160 -5.07 -14.80 0.00
N ALA A 161 -5.99 -14.60 -0.96
CA ALA A 161 -7.42 -14.84 -0.75
C ALA A 161 -7.71 -16.30 -0.35
N ALA A 162 -7.10 -17.27 -1.03
CA ALA A 162 -7.24 -18.69 -0.68
C ALA A 162 -6.70 -18.97 0.74
N ARG A 163 -5.56 -18.37 1.11
CA ARG A 163 -4.98 -18.50 2.46
C ARG A 163 -5.87 -17.91 3.55
N GLN A 164 -6.50 -16.76 3.30
CA GLN A 164 -7.47 -16.18 4.22
C GLN A 164 -8.71 -17.07 4.36
N LEU A 165 -9.20 -17.64 3.25
CA LEU A 165 -10.35 -18.54 3.25
C LEU A 165 -10.10 -19.82 4.07
N VAL A 166 -8.90 -20.40 4.01
CA VAL A 166 -8.55 -21.61 4.78
C VAL A 166 -7.97 -21.31 6.16
N PHE A 167 -7.85 -20.03 6.55
CA PHE A 167 -7.32 -19.66 7.85
C PHE A 167 -8.20 -20.25 8.98
N PRO A 168 -7.62 -21.00 9.92
CA PRO A 168 -8.40 -21.78 10.88
C PRO A 168 -9.06 -20.91 11.96
N ASP A 169 -8.40 -19.82 12.36
CA ASP A 169 -8.87 -18.96 13.44
C ASP A 169 -9.64 -17.75 12.90
N LYS A 170 -10.89 -17.95 12.47
CA LYS A 170 -11.75 -16.84 12.04
C LYS A 170 -12.59 -16.32 13.20
N ARG A 171 -12.69 -14.99 13.32
CA ARG A 171 -13.38 -14.27 14.39
C ARG A 171 -14.44 -13.33 13.80
N VAL A 172 -15.37 -12.90 14.63
CA VAL A 172 -16.37 -11.86 14.28
C VAL A 172 -16.04 -10.50 14.88
N ALA A 173 -14.95 -10.42 15.64
CA ALA A 173 -14.44 -9.22 16.28
C ALA A 173 -12.91 -9.28 16.33
N GLU A 174 -12.27 -8.12 16.18
CA GLU A 174 -10.81 -8.01 16.29
C GLU A 174 -10.34 -8.41 17.71
N PRO A 175 -9.07 -8.84 17.87
CA PRO A 175 -8.47 -9.04 19.18
C PRO A 175 -8.42 -7.75 20.01
N GLU A 176 -8.40 -7.90 21.33
CA GLU A 176 -8.23 -6.77 22.23
C GLU A 176 -6.91 -6.03 21.96
N VAL A 177 -6.98 -4.70 22.05
CA VAL A 177 -5.80 -3.83 21.99
C VAL A 177 -4.91 -4.13 23.19
N VAL A 178 -3.62 -4.33 22.91
CA VAL A 178 -2.61 -4.62 23.93
C VAL A 178 -2.42 -3.45 24.90
N ALA A 179 -2.17 -3.74 26.18
CA ALA A 179 -2.17 -2.73 27.25
C ALA A 179 -1.13 -1.60 27.12
N TYR A 180 -0.11 -1.75 26.27
CA TYR A 180 0.92 -0.74 26.07
C TYR A 180 0.63 0.23 24.91
N ALA A 181 -0.42 -0.04 24.12
CA ALA A 181 -0.75 0.69 22.89
C ALA A 181 -1.56 1.98 23.16
#